data_AF-A0A812ZAG3-F1
#
_entry.id   AF-A0A812ZAG3-F1
#
_cell.length_a   1.000
_cell.length_b   1.000
_cell.length_c   1.000
_cell.angle_alpha   90.00
_cell.angle_beta   90.00
_cell.angle_gamma   90.00
#
_symmetry.space_group_name_H-M   'P 1'
#
loop_
_entity.id
_entity.type
_entity.pdbx_description
1 polymer ?
#
loop_
_entity_poly.entity_id
_entity_poly.type
_entity_poly.pdbx_seq_one_letter_code
_entity_poly.pdbx_strand_id
1 'polypeptide(L)'
;MAPKTGKAATKTKEGKDLLWVREQLEKISAQLSAGPPWLSEPHSWHQEQLRELQARLEEGGLQSLSSELREGVEFYLSQFEDGQSVSEEEFYLDQELYCELQPKAPEPEQPYSRASASEAELKLCEELKSWVDTTPHGLSKLQKLLEKHSHCAEVQEVGLTRLGGLLAEVKAGGSAVPSGSGFSPGSVCPVVLEAMTRFPRDAGVQRVACSVLRGIVVTDGGCTVVADAGGAARAVDAMKAHLVDPEVCRMGAAVLYAMVQKTDPASPERLMMRTTKAHQVLAEALQYHPTDRALDRACRVTMPELKG
;
A
#
# COMPACT_ATOMS: atom_id res chain seq x y z
N MET A 1 2.79 60.16 4.33
CA MET A 1 3.78 59.17 3.87
C MET A 1 3.03 58.04 3.19
N ALA A 2 3.10 57.95 1.86
CA ALA A 2 2.42 56.91 1.09
C ALA A 2 3.35 55.68 0.92
N PRO A 3 2.84 54.44 1.04
CA PRO A 3 3.66 53.26 0.83
C PRO A 3 3.83 53.01 -0.68
N LYS A 4 5.08 52.99 -1.15
CA LYS A 4 5.43 52.58 -2.51
C LYS A 4 5.35 51.05 -2.58
N THR A 5 4.34 50.52 -3.27
CA THR A 5 4.28 49.11 -3.67
C THR A 5 5.21 48.88 -4.86
N GLY A 6 6.44 48.43 -4.58
CA GLY A 6 7.34 47.92 -5.62
C GLY A 6 6.98 46.47 -5.95
N LYS A 7 6.19 46.25 -7.01
CA LYS A 7 6.11 44.94 -7.67
C LYS A 7 7.38 44.77 -8.49
N ALA A 8 8.35 44.04 -7.96
CA ALA A 8 9.43 43.49 -8.75
C ALA A 8 8.84 42.38 -9.64
N ALA A 9 8.67 42.66 -10.93
CA ALA A 9 8.40 41.64 -11.93
C ALA A 9 9.68 40.80 -12.10
N THR A 10 9.80 39.72 -11.35
CA THR A 10 10.73 38.64 -11.65
C THR A 10 10.37 38.11 -13.03
N LYS A 11 11.15 38.46 -14.05
CA LYS A 11 11.17 37.74 -15.33
C LYS A 11 11.60 36.30 -15.01
N THR A 12 10.63 35.42 -14.79
CA THR A 12 10.84 33.98 -14.69
C THR A 12 11.48 33.56 -16.00
N LYS A 13 12.73 33.11 -15.91
CA LYS A 13 13.44 32.54 -17.06
C LYS A 13 12.64 31.30 -17.45
N GLU A 14 12.05 31.34 -18.64
CA GLU A 14 11.21 30.24 -19.13
C GLU A 14 12.00 28.94 -19.10
N GLY A 15 11.45 27.92 -18.44
CA GLY A 15 12.09 26.61 -18.35
C GLY A 15 12.21 25.99 -19.74
N LYS A 16 13.33 25.31 -20.02
CA LYS A 16 13.55 24.61 -21.30
C LYS A 16 12.41 23.66 -21.66
N ASP A 17 11.79 23.06 -20.66
CA ASP A 17 10.74 22.07 -20.78
C ASP A 17 9.42 22.72 -21.20
N LEU A 18 9.13 23.92 -20.67
CA LEU A 18 7.95 24.68 -21.07
C LEU A 18 8.03 25.13 -22.52
N LEU A 19 9.22 25.57 -22.97
CA LEU A 19 9.48 25.90 -24.36
C LEU A 19 9.28 24.68 -25.27
N TRP A 20 9.81 23.52 -24.87
CA TRP A 20 9.66 22.28 -25.63
C TRP A 20 8.20 21.85 -25.78
N VAL A 21 7.39 21.93 -24.71
CA VAL A 21 5.94 21.58 -24.78
C VAL A 21 5.20 22.50 -25.75
N ARG A 22 5.48 23.81 -25.73
CA ARG A 22 4.87 24.78 -26.66
C ARG A 22 5.23 24.47 -28.11
N GLU A 23 6.48 24.10 -28.38
CA GLU A 23 6.92 23.68 -29.72
C GLU A 23 6.14 22.44 -30.21
N GLN A 24 5.95 21.43 -29.36
CA GLN A 24 5.17 20.25 -29.75
C GLN A 24 3.69 20.57 -29.99
N LEU A 25 3.09 21.46 -29.19
CA LEU A 25 1.71 21.93 -29.39
C LEU A 25 1.54 22.66 -30.73
N GLU A 26 2.52 23.45 -31.15
CA GLU A 26 2.53 24.11 -32.46
C GLU A 26 2.61 23.09 -33.60
N LYS A 27 3.48 22.08 -33.48
CA LYS A 27 3.59 20.99 -34.46
C LYS A 27 2.29 20.21 -34.62
N ILE A 28 1.65 19.81 -33.51
CA ILE A 28 0.33 19.14 -33.53
C ILE A 28 -0.71 20.02 -34.21
N SER A 29 -0.74 21.32 -33.90
CA SER A 29 -1.71 22.25 -34.48
C SER A 29 -1.51 22.43 -35.99
N ALA A 30 -0.26 22.46 -36.46
CA ALA A 30 0.07 22.49 -37.88
C ALA A 30 -0.39 21.20 -38.59
N GLN A 31 -0.08 20.03 -38.02
CA GLN A 31 -0.49 18.74 -38.57
C GLN A 31 -2.00 18.55 -38.59
N LEU A 32 -2.74 19.03 -37.57
CA LEU A 32 -4.21 19.06 -37.57
C LEU A 32 -4.80 19.88 -38.72
N SER A 33 -4.14 20.99 -39.08
CA SER A 33 -4.63 21.87 -40.15
C SER A 33 -4.35 21.36 -41.55
N ALA A 34 -3.29 20.58 -41.74
CA ALA A 34 -2.81 20.10 -43.04
C ALA A 34 -3.02 18.60 -43.28
N GLY A 35 -3.28 17.83 -42.22
CA GLY A 35 -3.36 16.38 -42.23
C GLY A 35 -4.73 15.83 -42.63
N PRO A 36 -4.83 14.50 -42.85
CA PRO A 36 -6.08 13.85 -43.16
C PRO A 36 -7.09 13.89 -41.99
N PRO A 37 -8.41 13.82 -42.26
CA PRO A 37 -9.44 13.97 -41.22
C PRO A 37 -9.34 12.99 -40.05
N TRP A 38 -8.86 11.76 -40.28
CA TRP A 38 -8.75 10.72 -39.25
C TRP A 38 -7.69 11.06 -38.17
N LEU A 39 -6.73 11.94 -38.45
CA LEU A 39 -5.76 12.40 -37.45
C LEU A 39 -6.37 13.32 -36.39
N SER A 40 -7.56 13.87 -36.65
CA SER A 40 -8.19 14.85 -35.76
C SER A 40 -8.36 14.34 -34.33
N GLU A 41 -8.83 13.11 -34.15
CA GLU A 41 -9.07 12.51 -32.83
C GLU A 41 -7.76 12.22 -32.09
N PRO A 42 -6.78 11.49 -32.65
CA PRO A 42 -5.48 11.27 -32.00
C PRO A 42 -4.74 12.57 -31.63
N HIS A 43 -4.67 13.54 -32.55
CA HIS A 43 -3.98 14.80 -32.31
C HIS A 43 -4.70 15.64 -31.26
N SER A 44 -6.03 15.63 -31.22
CA SER A 44 -6.80 16.32 -30.17
C SER A 44 -6.46 15.75 -28.79
N TRP A 45 -6.42 14.41 -28.67
CA TRP A 45 -6.05 13.76 -27.41
C TRP A 45 -4.64 14.14 -26.96
N HIS A 46 -3.63 14.06 -27.84
CA HIS A 46 -2.26 14.46 -27.52
C HIS A 46 -2.15 15.96 -27.17
N GLN A 47 -2.91 16.81 -27.85
CA GLN A 47 -2.95 18.24 -27.57
C GLN A 47 -3.47 18.51 -26.16
N GLU A 48 -4.50 17.79 -25.71
CA GLU A 48 -5.03 17.89 -24.35
C GLU A 48 -3.97 17.49 -23.32
N GLN A 49 -3.26 16.37 -23.53
CA GLN A 49 -2.23 15.92 -22.59
C GLN A 49 -1.04 16.90 -22.52
N LEU A 50 -0.61 17.47 -23.65
CA LEU A 50 0.45 18.48 -23.68
C LEU A 50 0.03 19.82 -23.03
N ARG A 51 -1.25 20.21 -23.11
CA ARG A 51 -1.77 21.39 -22.40
C ARG A 51 -1.78 21.19 -20.88
N GLU A 52 -2.14 20.00 -20.41
CA GLU A 52 -2.07 19.65 -18.99
C GLU A 52 -0.62 19.70 -18.47
N LEU A 53 0.32 19.15 -19.25
CA LEU A 53 1.76 19.25 -19.00
C LEU A 53 2.23 20.70 -18.88
N GLN A 54 1.81 21.54 -19.83
CA GLN A 54 2.13 22.95 -19.84
C GLN A 54 1.64 23.65 -18.56
N ALA A 55 0.40 23.41 -18.17
CA ALA A 55 -0.19 23.99 -16.96
C ALA A 55 0.61 23.59 -15.70
N ARG A 56 0.96 22.30 -15.55
CA ARG A 56 1.75 21.82 -14.41
C ARG A 56 3.15 22.40 -14.35
N LEU A 57 3.81 22.59 -15.49
CA LEU A 57 5.12 23.25 -15.56
C LEU A 57 5.02 24.74 -15.17
N GLU A 58 3.97 25.44 -15.62
CA GLU A 58 3.73 26.85 -15.28
C GLU A 58 3.38 27.05 -13.80
N GLU A 59 2.64 26.12 -13.21
CA GLU A 59 2.29 26.11 -11.78
C GLU A 59 3.42 25.61 -10.87
N GLY A 60 4.50 25.07 -11.44
CA GLY A 60 5.62 24.49 -10.69
C GLY A 60 5.31 23.11 -10.07
N GLY A 61 4.23 22.46 -10.50
CA GLY A 61 3.87 21.09 -10.13
C GLY A 61 4.78 20.01 -10.76
N LEU A 62 5.53 20.38 -11.81
CA LEU A 62 6.56 19.55 -12.43
C LEU A 62 7.88 20.33 -12.50
N GLN A 63 8.99 19.70 -12.09
CA GLN A 63 10.32 20.32 -12.16
C GLN A 63 11.03 20.07 -13.50
N SER A 64 10.77 18.92 -14.13
CA SER A 64 11.32 18.53 -15.43
C SER A 64 10.52 17.39 -16.06
N LEU A 65 10.64 17.24 -17.37
CA LEU A 65 10.09 16.13 -18.17
C LEU A 65 11.09 14.98 -18.30
N SER A 66 10.61 13.74 -18.31
CA SER A 66 11.41 12.56 -18.58
C SER A 66 11.88 12.53 -20.04
N SER A 67 13.01 11.87 -20.32
CA SER A 67 13.49 11.67 -21.69
C SER A 67 12.57 10.75 -22.48
N GLU A 68 12.01 9.73 -21.85
CA GLU A 68 11.07 8.77 -22.46
C GLU A 68 9.83 9.48 -23.02
N LEU A 69 9.22 10.38 -22.24
CA LEU A 69 8.10 11.20 -22.71
C LEU A 69 8.47 12.05 -23.92
N ARG A 70 9.66 12.69 -23.88
CA ARG A 70 10.11 13.55 -24.98
C ARG A 70 10.30 12.76 -26.26
N GLU A 71 11.05 11.67 -26.18
CA GLU A 71 11.34 10.78 -27.30
C GLU A 71 10.06 10.19 -27.88
N GLY A 72 9.11 9.78 -27.03
CA GLY A 72 7.83 9.27 -27.49
C GLY A 72 7.01 10.32 -28.24
N VAL A 73 6.92 11.56 -27.74
CA VAL A 73 6.13 12.62 -28.40
C VAL A 73 6.77 13.04 -29.73
N GLU A 74 8.10 13.11 -29.75
CA GLU A 74 8.87 13.37 -30.98
C GLU A 74 8.66 12.25 -31.99
N PHE A 75 8.68 10.98 -31.56
CA PHE A 75 8.37 9.83 -32.41
C PHE A 75 6.95 9.93 -32.98
N TYR A 76 5.96 10.16 -32.12
CA TYR A 76 4.55 10.32 -32.50
C TYR A 76 4.38 11.36 -33.61
N LEU A 77 4.97 12.55 -33.44
CA LEU A 77 4.91 13.66 -34.39
C LEU A 77 5.67 13.35 -35.69
N SER A 78 6.80 12.64 -35.60
CA SER A 78 7.64 12.32 -36.76
C SER A 78 6.94 11.46 -37.82
N GLN A 79 5.91 10.69 -37.43
CA GLN A 79 5.09 9.88 -38.34
C GLN A 79 4.38 10.72 -39.44
N PHE A 80 4.33 12.05 -39.26
CA PHE A 80 3.73 13.01 -40.19
C PHE A 80 4.66 14.18 -40.54
N GLU A 81 5.96 14.08 -40.26
CA GLU A 81 6.97 15.04 -40.71
C GLU A 81 7.57 14.64 -42.07
N ASP A 82 8.18 15.60 -42.78
CA ASP A 82 9.00 15.39 -43.99
C ASP A 82 8.34 14.60 -45.15
N GLY A 83 7.03 14.75 -45.34
CA GLY A 83 6.31 14.12 -46.45
C GLY A 83 6.08 12.61 -46.28
N GLN A 84 6.32 12.08 -45.08
CA GLN A 84 5.84 10.76 -44.70
C GLN A 84 4.32 10.82 -44.52
N SER A 85 3.61 9.92 -45.19
CA SER A 85 2.18 9.71 -44.97
C SER A 85 1.99 8.28 -44.49
N VAL A 86 1.95 8.10 -43.17
CA VAL A 86 1.56 6.81 -42.58
C VAL A 86 0.05 6.65 -42.78
N SER A 87 -0.39 5.45 -43.16
CA SER A 87 -1.81 5.16 -43.27
C SER A 87 -2.46 5.08 -41.88
N GLU A 88 -3.78 5.21 -41.78
CA GLU A 88 -4.50 5.09 -40.49
C GLU A 88 -4.22 3.74 -39.80
N GLU A 89 -4.06 2.67 -40.58
CA GLU A 89 -3.81 1.31 -40.10
C GLU A 89 -2.38 1.13 -39.53
N GLU A 90 -1.43 1.91 -40.03
CA GLU A 90 -0.02 1.85 -39.63
C GLU A 90 0.32 2.91 -38.57
N PHE A 91 -0.63 3.78 -38.23
CA PHE A 91 -0.41 4.88 -37.30
C PHE A 91 -0.26 4.37 -35.87
N TYR A 92 0.90 4.62 -35.28
CA TYR A 92 1.17 4.23 -33.90
C TYR A 92 0.72 5.33 -32.94
N LEU A 93 -0.38 5.05 -32.23
CA LEU A 93 -0.89 5.88 -31.15
C LEU A 93 -0.50 5.26 -29.80
N ASP A 94 0.65 5.66 -29.27
CA ASP A 94 1.08 5.22 -27.95
C ASP A 94 0.47 6.13 -26.87
N GLN A 95 -0.69 5.69 -26.37
CA GLN A 95 -1.38 6.39 -25.28
C GLN A 95 -0.67 6.20 -23.94
N GLU A 96 0.26 5.25 -23.83
CA GLU A 96 0.96 4.95 -22.59
C GLU A 96 2.07 5.97 -22.28
N LEU A 97 2.46 6.81 -23.26
CA LEU A 97 3.43 7.91 -23.07
C LEU A 97 3.13 8.80 -21.87
N TYR A 98 1.85 9.05 -21.60
CA TYR A 98 1.40 10.01 -20.59
C TYR A 98 1.05 9.33 -19.26
N CYS A 99 1.36 8.03 -19.10
CA CYS A 99 1.12 7.29 -17.86
C CYS A 99 1.81 7.93 -16.64
N GLU A 100 2.98 8.55 -16.80
CA GLU A 100 3.67 9.29 -15.72
C GLU A 100 2.92 10.57 -15.29
N LEU A 101 2.01 11.07 -16.14
CA LEU A 101 1.31 12.34 -15.98
C LEU A 101 -0.11 12.19 -15.50
N GLN A 102 -0.69 11.01 -15.71
CA GLN A 102 -1.90 10.62 -15.03
C GLN A 102 -1.48 9.90 -13.74
N PRO A 103 -1.39 10.58 -12.58
CA PRO A 103 -1.68 9.84 -11.37
C PRO A 103 -3.08 9.30 -11.63
N LYS A 104 -3.19 7.98 -11.85
CA LYS A 104 -4.49 7.31 -11.89
C LYS A 104 -5.21 7.87 -10.68
N ALA A 105 -6.20 8.74 -10.90
CA ALA A 105 -7.09 9.13 -9.83
C ALA A 105 -7.55 7.78 -9.29
N PRO A 106 -7.31 7.45 -8.01
CA PRO A 106 -7.68 6.15 -7.50
C PRO A 106 -9.14 6.00 -7.89
N GLU A 107 -9.42 5.07 -8.82
CA GLU A 107 -10.79 4.74 -9.17
C GLU A 107 -11.47 4.57 -7.82
N PRO A 108 -12.57 5.30 -7.53
CA PRO A 108 -13.14 5.32 -6.19
C PRO A 108 -13.36 3.87 -5.80
N GLU A 109 -12.45 3.35 -4.97
CA GLU A 109 -12.36 1.92 -4.76
C GLU A 109 -13.72 1.55 -4.18
N GLN A 110 -14.48 0.72 -4.91
CA GLN A 110 -15.81 0.35 -4.45
C GLN A 110 -15.69 -0.08 -2.99
N PRO A 111 -16.51 0.49 -2.07
CA PRO A 111 -16.41 0.20 -0.65
C PRO A 111 -16.36 -1.31 -0.46
N TYR A 112 -15.32 -1.81 0.22
CA TYR A 112 -15.18 -3.23 0.46
C TYR A 112 -16.46 -3.76 1.14
N SER A 113 -17.09 -4.75 0.51
CA SER A 113 -18.23 -5.46 1.08
C SER A 113 -17.82 -6.89 1.37
N ARG A 114 -17.91 -7.28 2.63
CA ARG A 114 -17.57 -8.64 3.08
C ARG A 114 -18.59 -9.62 2.52
N ALA A 115 -18.12 -10.63 1.78
CA ALA A 115 -18.97 -11.69 1.28
C ALA A 115 -19.57 -12.48 2.45
N SER A 116 -20.89 -12.72 2.39
CA SER A 116 -21.57 -13.54 3.39
C SER A 116 -21.07 -14.99 3.33
N ALA A 117 -20.80 -15.56 4.50
CA ALA A 117 -20.47 -16.97 4.63
C ALA A 117 -21.70 -17.85 4.32
N SER A 118 -21.45 -18.98 3.67
CA SER A 118 -22.45 -20.05 3.49
C SER A 118 -22.79 -20.74 4.81
N GLU A 119 -23.92 -21.47 4.85
CA GLU A 119 -24.32 -22.23 6.05
C GLU A 119 -23.26 -23.26 6.48
N ALA A 120 -22.56 -23.88 5.51
CA ALA A 120 -21.48 -24.82 5.79
C ALA A 120 -20.28 -24.12 6.44
N GLU A 121 -19.96 -22.91 6.01
CA GLU A 121 -18.87 -22.10 6.59
C GLU A 121 -19.22 -21.58 7.98
N LEU A 122 -20.47 -21.20 8.22
CA LEU A 122 -20.93 -20.82 9.56
C LEU A 122 -20.84 -21.98 10.55
N LYS A 123 -21.20 -23.21 10.13
CA LYS A 123 -21.00 -24.42 10.95
C LYS A 123 -19.52 -24.65 11.25
N LEU A 124 -18.66 -24.49 10.25
CA LEU A 124 -17.21 -24.57 10.44
C LEU A 124 -16.69 -23.48 11.41
N CYS A 125 -17.24 -22.26 11.37
CA CYS A 125 -16.88 -21.22 12.33
C CYS A 125 -17.20 -21.63 13.77
N GLU A 126 -18.35 -22.28 14.03
CA GLU A 126 -18.65 -22.81 15.36
C GLU A 126 -17.68 -23.94 15.78
N GLU A 127 -17.32 -24.82 14.84
CA GLU A 127 -16.29 -25.84 15.09
C GLU A 127 -14.94 -25.20 15.45
N LEU A 128 -14.50 -24.19 14.69
CA LEU A 128 -13.26 -23.46 14.95
C LEU A 128 -13.28 -22.75 16.30
N LYS A 129 -14.39 -22.12 16.71
CA LYS A 129 -14.52 -21.48 18.04
C LYS A 129 -14.30 -22.49 19.18
N SER A 130 -14.75 -23.72 18.99
CA SER A 130 -14.63 -24.81 19.98
C SER A 130 -13.29 -25.58 19.91
N TRP A 131 -12.38 -25.19 19.02
CA TRP A 131 -11.14 -25.95 18.79
C TRP A 131 -10.20 -25.92 20.00
N VAL A 132 -9.78 -27.09 20.49
CA VAL A 132 -8.91 -27.19 21.68
C VAL A 132 -7.60 -27.94 21.42
N ASP A 133 -7.44 -28.55 20.25
CA ASP A 133 -6.25 -29.36 19.96
C ASP A 133 -5.04 -28.46 19.67
N THR A 134 -4.12 -28.42 20.64
CA THR A 134 -2.88 -27.64 20.58
C THR A 134 -1.67 -28.44 20.07
N THR A 135 -1.87 -29.68 19.63
CA THR A 135 -0.78 -30.53 19.13
C THR A 135 -0.33 -30.09 17.72
N PRO A 136 0.86 -30.49 17.24
CA PRO A 136 1.28 -30.23 15.86
C PRO A 136 0.30 -30.80 14.82
N HIS A 137 -0.28 -31.96 15.10
CA HIS A 137 -1.29 -32.55 14.23
C HIS A 137 -2.58 -31.72 14.22
N GLY A 138 -3.04 -31.28 15.41
CA GLY A 138 -4.17 -30.37 15.56
C GLY A 138 -3.98 -29.09 14.78
N LEU A 139 -2.83 -28.42 14.93
CA LEU A 139 -2.55 -27.21 14.17
C LEU A 139 -2.51 -27.47 12.66
N SER A 140 -1.88 -28.56 12.20
CA SER A 140 -1.88 -28.90 10.77
C SER A 140 -3.28 -29.12 10.22
N LYS A 141 -4.18 -29.75 11.00
CA LYS A 141 -5.58 -29.93 10.62
C LYS A 141 -6.32 -28.59 10.56
N LEU A 142 -6.12 -27.70 11.54
CA LEU A 142 -6.68 -26.36 11.55
C LEU A 142 -6.19 -25.55 10.33
N GLN A 143 -4.89 -25.58 10.03
CA GLN A 143 -4.30 -24.92 8.87
C GLN A 143 -4.95 -25.37 7.55
N LYS A 144 -5.12 -26.68 7.36
CA LYS A 144 -5.79 -27.22 6.17
C LYS A 144 -7.24 -26.76 6.03
N LEU A 145 -7.96 -26.60 7.15
CA LEU A 145 -9.31 -26.04 7.13
C LEU A 145 -9.29 -24.58 6.69
N LEU A 146 -8.37 -23.77 7.21
CA LEU A 146 -8.22 -22.37 6.80
C LEU A 146 -7.79 -22.24 5.33
N GLU A 147 -6.88 -23.08 4.86
CA GLU A 147 -6.43 -23.10 3.46
C GLU A 147 -7.59 -23.44 2.50
N LYS A 148 -8.36 -24.49 2.83
CA LYS A 148 -9.54 -24.89 2.06
C LYS A 148 -10.59 -23.78 1.97
N HIS A 149 -10.70 -22.95 3.01
CA HIS A 149 -11.64 -21.84 3.09
C HIS A 149 -10.94 -20.46 3.00
N SER A 150 -9.85 -20.40 2.24
CA SER A 150 -9.04 -19.18 2.02
C SER A 150 -9.77 -18.06 1.25
N HIS A 151 -10.98 -18.31 0.76
CA HIS A 151 -11.83 -17.32 0.10
C HIS A 151 -12.86 -16.68 1.05
N CYS A 152 -13.05 -17.22 2.25
CA CYS A 152 -14.08 -16.77 3.19
C CYS A 152 -13.46 -15.98 4.36
N ALA A 153 -13.68 -14.67 4.38
CA ALA A 153 -13.16 -13.77 5.41
C ALA A 153 -13.63 -14.15 6.82
N GLU A 154 -14.89 -14.61 6.96
CA GLU A 154 -15.46 -15.06 8.23
C GLU A 154 -14.71 -16.24 8.82
N VAL A 155 -14.45 -17.27 8.00
CA VAL A 155 -13.69 -18.46 8.44
C VAL A 155 -12.26 -18.08 8.81
N GLN A 156 -11.62 -17.19 8.05
CA GLN A 156 -10.28 -16.70 8.39
C GLN A 156 -10.28 -15.92 9.71
N GLU A 157 -11.19 -14.96 9.90
CA GLU A 157 -11.24 -14.15 11.12
C GLU A 157 -11.47 -15.02 12.36
N VAL A 158 -12.44 -15.94 12.31
CA VAL A 158 -12.75 -16.84 13.43
C VAL A 158 -11.59 -17.80 13.68
N GLY A 159 -11.01 -18.36 12.62
CA GLY A 159 -9.86 -19.25 12.69
C GLY A 159 -8.65 -18.60 13.34
N LEU A 160 -8.27 -17.40 12.88
CA LEU A 160 -7.18 -16.62 13.44
C LEU A 160 -7.47 -16.20 14.89
N THR A 161 -8.72 -15.84 15.20
CA THR A 161 -9.12 -15.48 16.57
C THR A 161 -8.87 -16.66 17.51
N ARG A 162 -9.30 -17.85 17.11
CA ARG A 162 -9.07 -19.04 17.93
C ARG A 162 -7.59 -19.39 18.03
N LEU A 163 -6.87 -19.33 16.92
CA LEU A 163 -5.44 -19.59 16.88
C LEU A 163 -4.66 -18.62 17.80
N GLY A 164 -5.04 -17.35 17.86
CA GLY A 164 -4.51 -16.37 18.82
C GLY A 164 -4.84 -16.72 20.27
N GLY A 165 -6.07 -17.17 20.54
CA GLY A 165 -6.49 -17.66 21.85
C GLY A 165 -5.69 -18.87 22.31
N LEU A 166 -5.53 -19.88 21.45
CA LEU A 166 -4.74 -21.08 21.72
C LEU A 166 -3.27 -20.75 21.95
N LEU A 167 -2.68 -19.85 21.16
CA LEU A 167 -1.31 -19.36 21.41
C LEU A 167 -1.17 -18.72 22.79
N ALA A 168 -2.18 -17.94 23.21
CA ALA A 168 -2.20 -17.31 24.53
C ALA A 168 -2.44 -18.31 25.68
N GLU A 169 -3.22 -19.36 25.45
CA GLU A 169 -3.45 -20.46 26.39
C GLU A 169 -2.18 -21.30 26.57
N VAL A 170 -1.54 -21.69 25.47
CA VAL A 170 -0.36 -22.55 25.43
C VAL A 170 0.85 -21.93 26.13
N LYS A 171 1.02 -20.59 26.03
CA LYS A 171 2.11 -19.90 26.73
C LYS A 171 1.87 -19.78 28.25
N ALA A 172 0.67 -20.09 28.75
CA ALA A 172 0.31 -20.08 30.18
C ALA A 172 0.76 -18.82 30.97
N GLY A 173 0.79 -17.65 30.31
CA GLY A 173 1.25 -16.39 30.89
C GLY A 173 2.76 -16.09 30.78
N GLY A 174 3.57 -17.04 30.31
CA GLY A 174 4.98 -16.85 29.97
C GLY A 174 5.23 -16.46 28.50
N SER A 175 6.50 -16.37 28.11
CA SER A 175 6.94 -16.16 26.72
C SER A 175 7.33 -17.46 26.01
N ALA A 176 7.56 -18.55 26.74
CA ALA A 176 7.94 -19.83 26.19
C ALA A 176 6.73 -20.61 25.68
N VAL A 177 6.85 -21.13 24.46
CA VAL A 177 5.89 -22.08 23.88
C VAL A 177 6.43 -23.51 24.15
N PRO A 178 5.66 -24.41 24.80
CA PRO A 178 6.11 -25.78 25.07
C PRO A 178 6.50 -26.54 23.80
N SER A 179 7.63 -27.28 23.85
CA SER A 179 8.24 -27.98 22.72
C SER A 179 7.39 -29.09 22.09
N GLY A 180 6.26 -29.46 22.72
CA GLY A 180 5.27 -30.41 22.18
C GLY A 180 4.00 -29.75 21.63
N SER A 181 3.88 -28.42 21.70
CA SER A 181 2.75 -27.71 21.09
C SER A 181 3.00 -27.47 19.61
N GLY A 182 1.93 -27.46 18.82
CA GLY A 182 1.98 -27.06 17.43
C GLY A 182 2.26 -25.58 17.24
N PHE A 183 2.16 -24.74 18.29
CA PHE A 183 2.01 -23.29 18.22
C PHE A 183 3.34 -22.52 18.27
N SER A 184 4.42 -23.09 17.73
CA SER A 184 5.68 -22.34 17.62
C SER A 184 5.50 -21.10 16.73
N PRO A 185 6.28 -20.03 16.94
CA PRO A 185 6.21 -18.84 16.08
C PRO A 185 6.30 -19.15 14.58
N GLY A 186 7.18 -20.08 14.20
CA GLY A 186 7.39 -20.46 12.80
C GLY A 186 6.24 -21.23 12.16
N SER A 187 5.38 -21.91 12.95
CA SER A 187 4.21 -22.60 12.40
C SER A 187 2.99 -21.68 12.31
N VAL A 188 2.87 -20.74 13.25
CA VAL A 188 1.71 -19.85 13.36
C VAL A 188 1.84 -18.64 12.43
N CYS A 189 3.03 -18.02 12.37
CA CYS A 189 3.25 -16.78 11.62
C CYS A 189 2.86 -16.88 10.13
N PRO A 190 3.24 -17.93 9.37
CA PRO A 190 2.88 -18.02 7.95
C PRO A 190 1.37 -18.01 7.70
N VAL A 191 0.58 -18.67 8.57
CA VAL A 191 -0.88 -18.73 8.46
C VAL A 191 -1.50 -17.33 8.59
N VAL A 192 -0.98 -16.55 9.54
CA VAL A 192 -1.45 -15.19 9.82
C VAL A 192 -1.12 -14.27 8.64
N LEU A 193 0.11 -14.35 8.12
CA LEU A 193 0.55 -13.49 7.02
C LEU A 193 -0.15 -13.83 5.70
N GLU A 194 -0.45 -15.10 5.45
CA GLU A 194 -1.24 -15.52 4.29
C GLU A 194 -2.65 -14.92 4.35
N ALA A 195 -3.33 -15.01 5.50
CA ALA A 195 -4.65 -14.42 5.68
C ALA A 195 -4.63 -12.88 5.51
N MET A 196 -3.61 -12.20 6.04
CA MET A 196 -3.44 -10.75 5.83
C MET A 196 -3.27 -10.40 4.34
N THR A 197 -2.51 -11.21 3.61
CA THR A 197 -2.25 -11.03 2.17
C THR A 197 -3.51 -11.26 1.35
N ARG A 198 -4.35 -12.21 1.77
CA ARG A 198 -5.58 -12.59 1.06
C ARG A 198 -6.74 -11.63 1.30
N PHE A 199 -6.81 -11.03 2.49
CA PHE A 199 -7.89 -10.12 2.89
C PHE A 199 -7.38 -8.73 3.30
N PRO A 200 -6.61 -8.02 2.45
CA PRO A 200 -6.03 -6.73 2.79
C PRO A 200 -7.10 -5.67 3.11
N ARG A 201 -8.28 -5.80 2.51
CA ARG A 201 -9.42 -4.87 2.65
C ARG A 201 -10.43 -5.28 3.72
N ASP A 202 -10.29 -6.43 4.39
CA ASP A 202 -11.17 -6.81 5.50
C ASP A 202 -10.56 -6.38 6.85
N ALA A 203 -11.15 -5.35 7.46
CA ALA A 203 -10.68 -4.81 8.73
C ALA A 203 -10.71 -5.85 9.88
N GLY A 204 -11.69 -6.75 9.88
CA GLY A 204 -11.82 -7.80 10.89
C GLY A 204 -10.66 -8.79 10.85
N VAL A 205 -10.34 -9.29 9.65
CA VAL A 205 -9.18 -10.17 9.42
C VAL A 205 -7.88 -9.46 9.76
N GLN A 206 -7.67 -8.22 9.28
CA GLN A 206 -6.44 -7.46 9.57
C GLN A 206 -6.25 -7.21 11.07
N ARG A 207 -7.29 -6.77 11.77
CA ARG A 207 -7.26 -6.53 13.22
C ARG A 207 -6.88 -7.77 14.00
N VAL A 208 -7.53 -8.91 13.72
CA VAL A 208 -7.24 -10.18 14.41
C VAL A 208 -5.84 -10.67 14.06
N ALA A 209 -5.45 -10.60 12.78
CA ALA A 209 -4.12 -11.01 12.35
C ALA A 209 -3.02 -10.20 13.05
N CYS A 210 -3.14 -8.87 13.13
CA CYS A 210 -2.21 -8.04 13.90
C CYS A 210 -2.19 -8.42 15.39
N SER A 211 -3.33 -8.73 15.99
CA SER A 211 -3.39 -9.23 17.37
C SER A 211 -2.59 -10.53 17.56
N VAL A 212 -2.73 -11.48 16.63
CA VAL A 212 -1.97 -12.74 16.64
C VAL A 212 -0.48 -12.46 16.42
N LEU A 213 -0.09 -11.65 15.44
CA LEU A 213 1.31 -11.28 15.20
C LEU A 213 1.94 -10.69 16.46
N ARG A 214 1.25 -9.78 17.16
CA ARG A 214 1.71 -9.26 18.45
C ARG A 214 1.89 -10.38 19.47
N GLY A 215 0.94 -11.31 19.53
CA GLY A 215 1.02 -12.51 20.35
C GLY A 215 2.26 -13.35 20.07
N ILE A 216 2.65 -13.49 18.82
CA ILE A 216 3.87 -14.18 18.38
C ILE A 216 5.11 -13.38 18.80
N VAL A 217 5.16 -12.08 18.52
CA VAL A 217 6.32 -11.21 18.85
C VAL A 217 6.73 -11.31 20.32
N VAL A 218 5.76 -11.45 21.23
CA VAL A 218 6.06 -11.51 22.68
C VAL A 218 6.61 -12.87 23.15
N THR A 219 6.56 -13.90 22.30
CA THR A 219 7.16 -15.22 22.57
C THR A 219 8.67 -15.23 22.36
N ASP A 220 9.35 -16.23 22.91
CA ASP A 220 10.79 -16.42 22.73
C ASP A 220 11.12 -16.71 21.27
N GLY A 221 12.02 -15.91 20.68
CA GLY A 221 12.37 -15.99 19.24
C GLY A 221 11.27 -15.52 18.28
N GLY A 222 10.07 -15.20 18.77
CA GLY A 222 8.94 -14.82 17.93
C GLY A 222 9.13 -13.49 17.21
N CYS A 223 9.86 -12.54 17.81
CA CYS A 223 10.18 -11.27 17.16
C CYS A 223 11.04 -11.46 15.90
N THR A 224 12.07 -12.29 15.96
CA THR A 224 12.93 -12.62 14.81
C THR A 224 12.11 -13.30 13.72
N VAL A 225 11.28 -14.29 14.05
CA VAL A 225 10.41 -14.95 13.08
C VAL A 225 9.46 -13.98 12.38
N VAL A 226 8.83 -13.07 13.14
CA VAL A 226 7.92 -12.06 12.57
C VAL A 226 8.69 -11.05 11.72
N ALA A 227 9.90 -10.66 12.10
CA ALA A 227 10.73 -9.76 11.31
C ALA A 227 11.16 -10.41 9.98
N ASP A 228 11.71 -11.62 10.03
CA ASP A 228 12.19 -12.37 8.86
C ASP A 228 11.07 -12.66 7.87
N ALA A 229 9.86 -12.92 8.37
CA ALA A 229 8.67 -13.15 7.54
C ALA A 229 8.03 -11.85 7.00
N GLY A 230 8.60 -10.67 7.29
CA GLY A 230 8.07 -9.38 6.84
C GLY A 230 6.81 -8.93 7.59
N GLY A 231 6.53 -9.48 8.77
CA GLY A 231 5.33 -9.18 9.55
C GLY A 231 5.22 -7.71 9.99
N ALA A 232 6.34 -7.01 10.18
CA ALA A 232 6.34 -5.57 10.43
C ALA A 232 5.77 -4.79 9.23
N ALA A 233 6.19 -5.11 8.01
CA ALA A 233 5.68 -4.50 6.80
C ALA A 233 4.18 -4.79 6.63
N ARG A 234 3.76 -6.04 6.90
CA ARG A 234 2.35 -6.42 6.84
C ARG A 234 1.48 -5.68 7.86
N ALA A 235 1.96 -5.44 9.08
CA ALA A 235 1.26 -4.61 10.06
C ALA A 235 1.13 -3.16 9.58
N VAL A 236 2.17 -2.61 8.94
CA VAL A 236 2.14 -1.27 8.34
C VAL A 236 1.13 -1.20 7.18
N ASP A 237 1.11 -2.19 6.29
CA ASP A 237 0.18 -2.24 5.17
C ASP A 237 -1.28 -2.34 5.66
N ALA A 238 -1.54 -3.14 6.69
CA ALA A 238 -2.84 -3.22 7.33
C ALA A 238 -3.31 -1.86 7.86
N MET A 239 -2.42 -1.12 8.55
CA MET A 239 -2.74 0.22 9.03
C MET A 239 -3.01 1.20 7.89
N LYS A 240 -2.21 1.16 6.81
CA LYS A 240 -2.42 2.03 5.63
C LYS A 240 -3.77 1.77 4.96
N ALA A 241 -4.15 0.51 4.82
CA ALA A 241 -5.43 0.13 4.22
C ALA A 241 -6.63 0.52 5.08
N HIS A 242 -6.43 0.70 6.39
CA HIS A 242 -7.50 0.92 7.38
C HIS A 242 -7.20 2.10 8.32
N LEU A 243 -6.68 3.21 7.79
CA LEU A 243 -6.25 4.38 8.58
C LEU A 243 -7.36 5.03 9.41
N VAL A 244 -8.61 4.84 9.02
CA VAL A 244 -9.80 5.35 9.71
C VAL A 244 -10.42 4.32 10.67
N ASP A 245 -9.92 3.08 10.69
CA ASP A 245 -10.32 2.06 11.65
C ASP A 245 -9.39 2.12 12.87
N PRO A 246 -9.88 2.59 14.03
CA PRO A 246 -9.04 2.74 15.21
C PRO A 246 -8.54 1.40 15.77
N GLU A 247 -9.30 0.32 15.58
CA GLU A 247 -8.93 -1.00 16.10
C GLU A 247 -7.80 -1.62 15.27
N VAL A 248 -7.87 -1.53 13.93
CA VAL A 248 -6.78 -1.99 13.05
C VAL A 248 -5.52 -1.16 13.32
N CYS A 249 -5.64 0.17 13.39
CA CYS A 249 -4.52 1.05 13.70
C CYS A 249 -3.88 0.72 15.06
N ARG A 250 -4.69 0.50 16.11
CA ARG A 250 -4.19 0.15 17.44
C ARG A 250 -3.49 -1.20 17.43
N MET A 251 -4.06 -2.22 16.79
CA MET A 251 -3.45 -3.55 16.74
C MET A 251 -2.15 -3.56 15.92
N GLY A 252 -2.14 -2.91 14.75
CA GLY A 252 -0.94 -2.76 13.93
C GLY A 252 0.18 -2.01 14.67
N ALA A 253 -0.14 -0.89 15.32
CA ALA A 253 0.82 -0.14 16.14
C ALA A 253 1.33 -0.98 17.32
N ALA A 254 0.48 -1.82 17.91
CA ALA A 254 0.86 -2.69 19.02
C ALA A 254 1.82 -3.82 18.60
N VAL A 255 1.77 -4.29 17.34
CA VAL A 255 2.80 -5.20 16.78
C VAL A 255 4.15 -4.50 16.76
N LEU A 256 4.21 -3.32 16.13
CA LEU A 256 5.44 -2.54 15.99
C LEU A 256 6.01 -2.15 17.35
N TYR A 257 5.16 -1.70 18.28
CA TYR A 257 5.55 -1.44 19.66
C TYR A 257 6.14 -2.67 20.34
N ALA A 258 5.52 -3.84 20.22
CA ALA A 258 6.04 -5.06 20.83
C ALA A 258 7.42 -5.44 20.25
N MET A 259 7.61 -5.31 18.94
CA MET A 259 8.91 -5.57 18.30
C MET A 259 9.97 -4.58 18.79
N VAL A 260 9.60 -3.29 18.91
CA VAL A 260 10.47 -2.26 19.50
C VAL A 260 10.85 -2.56 20.95
N GLN A 261 9.98 -3.16 21.75
CA GLN A 261 10.32 -3.53 23.12
C GLN A 261 11.18 -4.80 23.23
N LYS A 262 11.20 -5.64 22.18
CA LYS A 262 11.88 -6.94 22.17
C LYS A 262 13.24 -6.95 21.49
N THR A 263 13.62 -5.86 20.84
CA THR A 263 14.83 -5.79 20.01
C THR A 263 15.75 -4.70 20.52
N ASP A 264 17.05 -4.92 20.43
CA ASP A 264 18.02 -3.84 20.62
C ASP A 264 17.97 -2.84 19.46
N PRO A 265 18.29 -1.55 19.67
CA PRO A 265 18.31 -0.54 18.61
C PRO A 265 19.22 -0.87 17.41
N ALA A 266 20.23 -1.72 17.62
CA ALA A 266 21.18 -2.17 16.61
C ALA A 266 20.85 -3.56 16.01
N SER A 267 19.74 -4.19 16.41
CA SER A 267 19.39 -5.53 15.95
C SER A 267 18.97 -5.54 14.47
N PRO A 268 19.16 -6.66 13.74
CA PRO A 268 18.68 -6.80 12.36
C PRO A 268 17.17 -6.55 12.22
N GLU A 269 16.37 -7.05 13.16
CA GLU A 269 14.92 -6.86 13.18
C GLU A 269 14.57 -5.37 13.28
N ARG A 270 15.31 -4.61 14.10
CA ARG A 270 15.12 -3.16 14.21
C ARG A 270 15.40 -2.44 12.89
N LEU A 271 16.48 -2.83 12.21
CA LEU A 271 16.85 -2.28 10.92
C LEU A 271 15.78 -2.60 9.86
N MET A 272 15.27 -3.82 9.84
CA MET A 272 14.15 -4.21 8.96
C MET A 272 12.91 -3.38 9.24
N MET A 273 12.58 -3.08 10.49
CA MET A 273 11.43 -2.23 10.80
C MET A 273 11.58 -0.81 10.26
N ARG A 274 12.80 -0.24 10.22
CA ARG A 274 13.05 1.11 9.69
C ARG A 274 12.75 1.22 8.20
N THR A 275 12.92 0.14 7.42
CA THR A 275 12.66 0.16 5.97
C THR A 275 11.17 0.20 5.63
N THR A 276 10.30 -0.18 6.58
CA THR A 276 8.83 -0.22 6.38
C THR A 276 8.16 1.16 6.30
N LYS A 277 8.89 2.24 6.67
CA LYS A 277 8.32 3.59 6.86
C LYS A 277 7.18 3.63 7.90
N ALA A 278 7.17 2.71 8.87
CA ALA A 278 6.19 2.63 9.95
C ALA A 278 5.95 3.97 10.65
N HIS A 279 6.99 4.78 10.86
CA HIS A 279 6.85 6.08 11.52
C HIS A 279 5.92 7.06 10.77
N GLN A 280 5.83 6.98 9.44
CA GLN A 280 4.95 7.83 8.63
C GLN A 280 3.49 7.42 8.83
N VAL A 281 3.22 6.11 8.75
CA VAL A 281 1.86 5.56 8.92
C VAL A 281 1.34 5.74 10.34
N LEU A 282 2.21 5.60 11.35
CA LEU A 282 1.87 5.89 12.74
C LEU A 282 1.50 7.37 12.94
N ALA A 283 2.21 8.29 12.29
CA ALA A 283 1.89 9.71 12.32
C ALA A 283 0.56 10.01 11.62
N GLU A 284 0.29 9.35 10.50
CA GLU A 284 -0.94 9.49 9.73
C GLU A 284 -2.15 8.95 10.50
N ALA A 285 -2.05 7.74 11.09
CA ALA A 285 -3.11 7.16 11.91
C ALA A 285 -3.51 8.06 13.09
N LEU A 286 -2.56 8.78 13.69
CA LEU A 286 -2.86 9.75 14.76
C LEU A 286 -3.66 10.97 14.30
N GLN A 287 -3.62 11.33 13.01
CA GLN A 287 -4.44 12.41 12.48
C GLN A 287 -5.92 12.03 12.46
N TYR A 288 -6.22 10.75 12.18
CA TYR A 288 -7.58 10.21 12.22
C TYR A 288 -8.05 9.86 13.63
N HIS A 289 -7.12 9.54 14.54
CA HIS A 289 -7.41 9.06 15.90
C HIS A 289 -6.70 9.85 17.01
N PRO A 290 -6.84 11.19 17.07
CA PRO A 290 -6.06 12.04 17.98
C PRO A 290 -6.38 11.84 19.47
N THR A 291 -7.48 11.14 19.79
CA THR A 291 -7.91 10.87 21.17
C THR A 291 -7.65 9.43 21.62
N ASP A 292 -7.16 8.55 20.74
CA ASP A 292 -6.81 7.17 21.12
C ASP A 292 -5.49 7.16 21.89
N ARG A 293 -5.60 7.08 23.22
CA ARG A 293 -4.45 7.07 24.14
C ARG A 293 -3.56 5.84 23.99
N ALA A 294 -4.11 4.71 23.57
CA ALA A 294 -3.32 3.49 23.39
C ALA A 294 -2.47 3.60 22.13
N LEU A 295 -3.05 4.10 21.04
CA LEU A 295 -2.34 4.41 19.81
C LEU A 295 -1.28 5.50 20.02
N ASP A 296 -1.62 6.63 20.66
CA ASP A 296 -0.67 7.70 20.98
C ASP A 296 0.53 7.19 21.79
N ARG A 297 0.29 6.37 22.81
CA ARG A 297 1.37 5.76 23.59
C ARG A 297 2.29 4.90 22.73
N ALA A 298 1.72 4.02 21.90
CA ALA A 298 2.51 3.17 21.01
C ALA A 298 3.34 4.03 20.04
N CYS A 299 2.73 5.02 19.40
CA CYS A 299 3.39 5.92 18.47
C CYS A 299 4.55 6.70 19.11
N ARG A 300 4.38 7.25 20.31
CA ARG A 300 5.43 8.01 21.01
C ARG A 300 6.69 7.20 21.28
N VAL A 301 6.53 5.92 21.59
CA VAL A 301 7.66 5.02 21.86
C VAL A 301 8.24 4.48 20.56
N THR A 302 7.39 4.09 19.61
CA THR A 302 7.81 3.40 18.39
C THR A 302 8.39 4.34 17.34
N MET A 303 7.79 5.51 17.11
CA MET A 303 8.21 6.41 16.02
C MET A 303 9.66 6.88 16.13
N PRO A 304 10.18 7.32 17.30
CA PRO A 304 11.58 7.76 17.41
C PRO A 304 12.58 6.66 17.04
N GLU A 305 12.27 5.42 17.41
CA GLU A 305 13.14 4.26 17.16
C GLU A 305 13.17 3.82 15.68
N LEU A 306 12.09 4.13 14.96
CA LEU A 306 11.87 3.74 13.56
C LEU A 306 12.09 4.89 12.56
N LYS A 307 12.51 6.06 13.04
CA LYS A 307 13.09 7.10 12.18
C LYS A 307 14.51 6.65 11.83
N GLY A 308 14.76 6.46 10.54
CA GLY A 308 16.09 6.16 9.99
C GLY A 308 16.99 7.37 10.07
#